data_AF-A0A538JNE4-F1
#
_entry.id   AF-A0A538JNE4-F1
#
_cell.length_a   1.000
_cell.length_b   1.000
_cell.length_c   1.000
_cell.angle_alpha   90.00
_cell.angle_beta   90.00
_cell.angle_gamma   90.00
#
_symmetry.space_group_name_H-M   'P 1'
#
loop_
_entity.id
_entity.type
_entity.pdbx_description
1 polymer ?
#
loop_
_entity_poly.entity_id
_entity_poly.type
_entity_poly.pdbx_seq_one_letter_code
_entity_poly.pdbx_strand_id
1 'polypeptide(L)'
;MQSLRARTTNCLIATAAVVALVGCGSDSKSSAPKATGGTTSSNGAGPVQNACPIEGCKVKIDKVERAGSELKVTWTANYKPDFSRNHIHVYWDTYTADEVSNDADARGVKQGSWHPTDEYPVYTTGSEASVKRRGASTRLCVTAGDRNHDVIDSKLFQCFDVKDLL
;
A
#
# COMPACT_ATOMS: atom_id res chain seq x y z
N MET A 1 -0.29 -30.40 -43.39
CA MET A 1 -1.28 -31.19 -42.61
C MET A 1 -2.03 -30.23 -41.71
N GLN A 2 -3.32 -30.06 -41.97
CA GLN A 2 -4.21 -29.12 -41.28
C GLN A 2 -4.60 -29.72 -39.92
N SER A 3 -4.45 -28.95 -38.83
CA SER A 3 -5.00 -29.32 -37.52
C SER A 3 -6.20 -28.43 -37.21
N LEU A 4 -7.30 -29.09 -36.84
CA LEU A 4 -8.65 -28.57 -36.75
C LEU A 4 -8.84 -27.56 -35.60
N ARG A 5 -9.67 -26.56 -35.88
CA ARG A 5 -10.33 -25.70 -34.89
C ARG A 5 -11.40 -26.51 -34.13
N ALA A 6 -11.51 -26.30 -32.83
CA ALA A 6 -12.73 -26.55 -32.07
C ALA A 6 -13.10 -25.28 -31.29
N ARG A 7 -14.21 -24.66 -31.70
CA ARG A 7 -14.94 -23.63 -30.95
C ARG A 7 -15.89 -24.34 -30.00
N THR A 8 -15.94 -23.91 -28.75
CA THR A 8 -17.04 -24.27 -27.85
C THR A 8 -17.52 -23.01 -27.13
N THR A 9 -18.61 -22.49 -27.68
CA THR A 9 -19.50 -21.50 -27.09
C THR A 9 -20.39 -22.21 -26.07
N ASN A 10 -20.55 -21.63 -24.88
CA ASN A 10 -21.64 -21.89 -23.90
C ASN A 10 -21.40 -20.94 -22.71
N CYS A 11 -22.37 -20.34 -22.03
CA CYS A 11 -23.81 -20.23 -22.17
C CYS A 11 -24.21 -19.05 -21.26
N LEU A 12 -25.13 -18.19 -21.70
CA LEU A 12 -25.74 -17.17 -20.84
C LEU A 12 -26.53 -17.84 -19.70
N ILE A 13 -26.37 -17.35 -18.47
CA ILE A 13 -27.46 -17.36 -17.48
C ILE A 13 -27.50 -15.98 -16.81
N ALA A 14 -28.56 -15.24 -17.12
CA ALA A 14 -29.00 -14.07 -16.37
C ALA A 14 -29.87 -14.54 -15.21
N THR A 15 -29.69 -13.94 -14.02
CA THR A 15 -30.76 -13.88 -13.01
C THR A 15 -30.59 -12.62 -12.17
N ALA A 16 -31.52 -11.69 -12.38
CA ALA A 16 -31.78 -10.58 -11.50
C ALA A 16 -32.63 -11.06 -10.31
N ALA A 17 -32.37 -10.51 -9.12
CA ALA A 17 -33.32 -10.54 -8.01
C ALA A 17 -33.23 -9.22 -7.24
N VAL A 18 -34.19 -8.35 -7.50
CA VAL A 18 -34.54 -7.19 -6.67
C VAL A 18 -35.48 -7.71 -5.58
N VAL A 19 -35.15 -7.49 -4.31
CA VAL A 19 -36.12 -7.61 -3.21
C VAL A 19 -36.01 -6.34 -2.38
N ALA A 20 -36.95 -5.44 -2.60
CA ALA A 20 -37.30 -4.39 -1.66
C ALA A 20 -38.37 -4.93 -0.71
N LEU A 21 -38.14 -4.85 0.60
CA LEU A 21 -39.16 -5.02 1.62
C LEU A 21 -39.11 -3.81 2.55
N VAL A 22 -40.08 -2.93 2.35
CA VAL A 22 -40.52 -1.89 3.26
C VAL A 22 -41.36 -2.55 4.36
N GLY A 23 -41.08 -2.23 5.62
CA GLY A 23 -41.90 -2.64 6.76
C GLY A 23 -41.70 -1.73 7.96
N CYS A 24 -42.57 -0.72 8.10
CA CYS A 24 -43.00 -0.11 9.37
C CYS A 24 -43.55 -1.21 10.30
N GLY A 25 -43.53 -1.14 11.62
CA GLY A 25 -43.22 -0.09 12.59
C GLY A 25 -43.64 -0.57 13.98
N SER A 26 -43.29 0.16 15.04
CA SER A 26 -44.09 0.25 16.27
C SER A 26 -43.62 1.43 17.11
N ASP A 27 -44.59 2.24 17.46
CA ASP A 27 -44.52 3.55 18.11
C ASP A 27 -43.96 3.52 19.54
N SER A 28 -43.28 4.61 19.91
CA SER A 28 -43.33 5.12 21.29
C SER A 28 -43.25 6.64 21.27
N LYS A 29 -44.27 7.23 21.89
CA LYS A 29 -44.60 8.67 21.90
C LYS A 29 -43.56 9.52 22.63
N SER A 30 -43.56 10.78 22.20
CA SER A 30 -43.35 11.98 23.03
C SER A 30 -41.92 12.30 23.46
N SER A 31 -41.29 13.27 22.80
CA SER A 31 -41.34 14.69 23.20
C SER A 31 -40.37 15.47 22.34
N ALA A 32 -40.82 16.57 21.74
CA ALA A 32 -39.93 17.48 21.03
C ALA A 32 -39.05 18.26 22.02
N PRO A 33 -37.77 18.45 21.70
CA PRO A 33 -37.10 19.70 22.01
C PRO A 33 -36.56 20.36 20.73
N LYS A 34 -37.09 21.56 20.50
CA LYS A 34 -36.40 22.76 20.00
C LYS A 34 -35.13 22.53 19.16
N ALA A 35 -35.26 22.81 17.85
CA ALA A 35 -34.16 22.97 16.91
C ALA A 35 -33.03 23.83 17.51
N THR A 36 -31.87 23.21 17.70
CA THR A 36 -30.58 23.88 17.90
C THR A 36 -29.57 23.13 17.04
N GLY A 37 -28.81 23.88 16.26
CA GLY A 37 -28.01 23.44 15.11
C GLY A 37 -27.36 22.07 15.24
N GLY A 38 -27.72 21.18 14.31
CA GLY A 38 -26.93 20.00 14.01
C GLY A 38 -25.64 20.45 13.35
N THR A 39 -24.62 20.71 14.16
CA THR A 39 -23.24 20.56 13.70
C THR A 39 -23.08 19.08 13.43
N THR A 40 -23.13 18.70 12.15
CA THR A 40 -22.48 17.49 11.66
C THR A 40 -21.07 17.52 12.23
N SER A 41 -20.81 16.72 13.26
CA SER A 41 -19.44 16.35 13.61
C SER A 41 -18.90 15.60 12.40
N SER A 42 -18.35 16.36 11.46
CA SER A 42 -17.27 15.86 10.65
C SER A 42 -16.25 15.31 11.64
N ASN A 43 -16.10 13.99 11.69
CA ASN A 43 -14.83 13.40 12.07
C ASN A 43 -13.82 13.82 11.00
N GLY A 44 -13.49 15.11 10.99
CA GLY A 44 -12.28 15.62 10.39
C GLY A 44 -11.19 15.09 11.27
N ALA A 45 -10.61 13.95 10.88
CA ALA A 45 -9.25 13.66 11.29
C ALA A 45 -8.46 14.90 10.90
N GLY A 46 -8.10 15.72 11.90
CA GLY A 46 -7.18 16.83 11.71
C GLY A 46 -5.91 16.32 11.02
N PRO A 47 -5.05 17.21 10.50
CA PRO A 47 -3.80 16.78 9.89
C PRO A 47 -3.08 15.82 10.85
N VAL A 48 -3.02 14.54 10.47
CA VAL A 48 -2.33 13.53 11.24
C VAL A 48 -0.87 13.95 11.16
N GLN A 49 -0.31 14.36 12.29
CA GLN A 49 1.05 14.86 12.33
C GLN A 49 1.98 13.81 11.72
N ASN A 50 2.74 14.23 10.71
CA ASN A 50 3.79 13.43 10.11
C ASN A 50 4.73 12.95 11.24
N ALA A 51 4.92 11.63 11.36
CA ALA A 51 5.73 11.03 12.42
C ALA A 51 7.25 11.12 12.15
N CYS A 52 7.67 11.75 11.05
CA CYS A 52 9.08 11.95 10.75
C CYS A 52 9.70 12.98 11.71
N PRO A 53 10.91 12.72 12.19
CA PRO A 53 11.77 13.75 12.76
C PRO A 53 12.07 14.90 11.77
N ILE A 54 12.62 16.01 12.27
CA ILE A 54 12.95 17.19 11.47
C ILE A 54 13.97 16.89 10.36
N GLU A 55 14.85 15.92 10.59
CA GLU A 55 15.84 15.45 9.62
C GLU A 55 15.27 14.49 8.55
N GLY A 56 13.96 14.28 8.53
CA GLY A 56 13.25 13.40 7.61
C GLY A 56 13.10 11.96 8.13
N CYS A 57 12.19 11.20 7.50
CA CYS A 57 12.05 9.77 7.76
C CYS A 57 13.15 8.99 7.04
N LYS A 58 14.00 8.33 7.82
CA LYS A 58 15.12 7.52 7.33
C LYS A 58 14.86 6.06 7.66
N VAL A 59 15.04 5.20 6.67
CA VAL A 59 15.00 3.74 6.81
C VAL A 59 16.33 3.20 6.34
N LYS A 60 16.90 2.27 7.10
CA LYS A 60 18.15 1.60 6.79
C LYS A 60 17.96 0.09 6.88
N ILE A 61 18.17 -0.62 5.77
CA ILE A 61 18.38 -2.06 5.71
C ILE A 61 19.68 -2.39 6.44
N ASP A 62 19.58 -3.13 7.53
CA ASP A 62 20.71 -3.59 8.33
C ASP A 62 21.15 -4.99 7.94
N LYS A 63 20.20 -5.86 7.56
CA LYS A 63 20.46 -7.24 7.18
C LYS A 63 19.42 -7.74 6.18
N VAL A 64 19.87 -8.58 5.24
CA VAL A 64 18.98 -9.38 4.38
C VAL A 64 19.41 -10.84 4.46
N GLU A 65 18.45 -11.74 4.59
CA GLU A 65 18.65 -13.19 4.64
C GLU A 65 17.64 -13.90 3.75
N ARG A 66 17.99 -15.08 3.22
CA ARG A 66 17.02 -15.91 2.49
C ARG A 66 15.98 -16.49 3.47
N ALA A 67 14.70 -16.41 3.10
CA ALA A 67 13.57 -17.00 3.80
C ALA A 67 12.70 -17.78 2.81
N GLY A 68 13.07 -19.06 2.58
CA GLY A 68 12.44 -19.87 1.55
C GLY A 68 12.73 -19.31 0.15
N SER A 69 11.66 -18.98 -0.60
CA SER A 69 11.73 -18.33 -1.92
C SER A 69 11.74 -16.80 -1.85
N GLU A 70 11.66 -16.23 -0.64
CA GLU A 70 11.61 -14.78 -0.39
C GLU A 70 12.84 -14.35 0.43
N LEU A 71 12.93 -13.06 0.72
CA LEU A 71 13.98 -12.45 1.53
C LEU A 71 13.38 -11.96 2.85
N LYS A 72 14.03 -12.27 3.97
CA LYS A 72 13.75 -11.65 5.25
C LYS A 72 14.70 -10.46 5.43
N VAL A 73 14.12 -9.29 5.66
CA VAL A 73 14.83 -8.02 5.79
C VAL A 73 14.73 -7.57 7.25
N THR A 74 15.85 -7.11 7.80
CA THR A 74 15.90 -6.41 9.09
C THR A 74 16.34 -4.99 8.83
N TRP A 75 15.62 -4.04 9.40
CA TRP A 75 15.88 -2.62 9.22
C TRP A 75 15.76 -1.82 10.51
N THR A 76 16.39 -0.65 10.51
CA THR A 76 16.23 0.40 11.50
C THR A 76 15.57 1.61 10.83
N ALA A 77 14.63 2.24 11.54
CA ALA A 77 14.01 3.50 11.12
C ALA A 77 14.06 4.52 12.27
N ASN A 78 14.19 5.81 11.97
CA ASN A 78 14.10 6.89 12.96
C ASN A 78 12.64 7.30 13.28
N TYR A 79 11.68 6.51 12.83
CA TYR A 79 10.26 6.65 13.10
C TYR A 79 9.66 5.26 13.32
N LYS A 80 8.45 5.20 13.89
CA LYS A 80 7.70 3.95 14.02
C LYS A 80 6.77 3.81 12.80
N PRO A 81 6.98 2.83 11.90
CA PRO A 81 6.06 2.59 10.79
C PRO A 81 4.63 2.31 11.27
N ASP A 82 3.66 2.89 10.57
CA ASP A 82 2.23 2.84 10.84
C ASP A 82 1.49 3.40 9.62
N PHE A 83 0.66 2.59 8.97
CA PHE A 83 -0.08 3.01 7.77
C PHE A 83 -0.95 4.26 7.97
N SER A 84 -1.41 4.55 9.19
CA SER A 84 -2.20 5.77 9.48
C SER A 84 -1.35 7.05 9.47
N ARG A 85 -0.03 6.91 9.50
CA ARG A 85 0.97 7.98 9.56
C ARG A 85 1.97 7.84 8.43
N ASN A 86 3.08 7.14 8.69
CA ASN A 86 4.16 6.93 7.74
C ASN A 86 4.51 5.46 7.75
N HIS A 87 4.80 4.88 6.60
CA HIS A 87 5.14 3.48 6.44
C HIS A 87 6.37 3.34 5.53
N ILE A 88 6.76 2.11 5.21
CA ILE A 88 7.95 1.81 4.40
C ILE A 88 7.47 1.33 3.04
N HIS A 89 8.01 1.91 1.98
CA HIS A 89 7.89 1.37 0.62
C HIS A 89 9.08 0.46 0.35
N VAL A 90 8.82 -0.78 -0.01
CA VAL A 90 9.83 -1.77 -0.41
C VAL A 90 9.72 -2.03 -1.91
N TYR A 91 10.81 -1.92 -2.64
CA TYR A 91 10.79 -2.03 -4.11
C TYR A 91 12.11 -2.54 -4.68
N TRP A 92 12.07 -3.02 -5.91
CA TRP A 92 13.26 -3.44 -6.65
C TRP A 92 13.85 -2.26 -7.43
N ASP A 93 15.18 -2.23 -7.61
CA ASP A 93 15.90 -1.11 -8.26
C ASP A 93 15.64 -0.95 -9.76
N THR A 94 14.70 -1.71 -10.33
CA THR A 94 14.05 -1.39 -11.61
C THR A 94 13.27 -0.07 -11.54
N TYR A 95 12.90 0.38 -10.34
CA TYR A 95 12.23 1.65 -10.07
C TYR A 95 13.07 2.57 -9.17
N THR A 96 12.88 3.87 -9.35
CA THR A 96 13.42 4.93 -8.50
C THR A 96 12.46 5.26 -7.35
N ALA A 97 12.94 6.00 -6.35
CA ALA A 97 12.11 6.45 -5.23
C ALA A 97 10.94 7.36 -5.68
N ASP A 98 11.09 8.15 -6.74
CA ASP A 98 9.99 8.97 -7.25
C ASP A 98 8.90 8.15 -7.96
N GLU A 99 9.27 7.02 -8.57
CA GLU A 99 8.33 6.15 -9.28
C GLU A 99 7.50 5.29 -8.32
N VAL A 100 7.97 5.01 -7.11
CA VAL A 100 7.27 4.19 -6.11
C VAL A 100 6.37 5.03 -5.21
N SER A 101 5.65 5.96 -5.81
CA SER A 101 4.83 6.96 -5.15
C SER A 101 3.45 7.08 -5.81
N ASN A 102 2.39 7.32 -5.05
CA ASN A 102 1.06 7.56 -5.62
C ASN A 102 0.99 8.87 -6.41
N ASP A 103 1.75 9.89 -6.00
CA ASP A 103 1.92 11.16 -6.71
C ASP A 103 3.01 11.14 -7.82
N ALA A 104 3.47 9.98 -8.27
CA ALA A 104 4.53 9.84 -9.29
C ALA A 104 4.28 10.70 -10.55
N ASP A 105 3.05 10.70 -11.07
CA ASP A 105 2.68 11.51 -12.24
C ASP A 105 2.85 13.02 -11.98
N ALA A 106 2.55 13.48 -10.76
CA ALA A 106 2.75 14.88 -10.36
C ALA A 106 4.24 15.25 -10.26
N ARG A 107 5.11 14.25 -10.08
CA ARG A 107 6.58 14.38 -10.15
C ARG A 107 7.14 14.24 -11.56
N GLY A 108 6.27 14.01 -12.56
CA GLY A 108 6.66 13.87 -13.96
C GLY A 108 7.27 12.52 -14.32
N VAL A 109 7.06 11.48 -13.49
CA VAL A 109 7.52 10.12 -13.75
C VAL A 109 6.33 9.16 -13.76
N LYS A 110 6.47 8.03 -14.46
CA LYS A 110 5.42 7.00 -14.49
C LYS A 110 5.47 6.19 -13.20
N GLN A 111 4.32 6.00 -12.56
CA GLN A 111 4.21 5.14 -11.38
C GLN A 111 4.72 3.71 -11.66
N GLY A 112 5.64 3.26 -10.80
CA GLY A 112 6.24 1.93 -10.77
C GLY A 112 5.48 0.97 -9.87
N SER A 113 6.18 -0.06 -9.38
CA SER A 113 5.60 -1.03 -8.43
C SER A 113 6.41 -1.10 -7.15
N TRP A 114 5.71 -1.17 -6.02
CA TRP A 114 6.29 -1.31 -4.70
C TRP A 114 5.30 -2.01 -3.78
N HIS A 115 5.80 -2.47 -2.65
CA HIS A 115 4.99 -2.99 -1.56
C HIS A 115 5.06 -2.03 -0.37
N PRO A 116 3.94 -1.45 0.08
CA PRO A 116 3.89 -0.66 1.30
C PRO A 116 3.76 -1.58 2.52
N THR A 117 4.51 -1.34 3.59
CA THR A 117 4.50 -2.14 4.82
C THR A 117 4.74 -1.29 6.08
N ASP A 118 4.11 -1.66 7.18
CA ASP A 118 4.40 -1.18 8.53
C ASP A 118 5.08 -2.24 9.41
N GLU A 119 5.48 -3.39 8.84
CA GLU A 119 6.20 -4.43 9.54
C GLU A 119 7.58 -3.92 10.03
N TYR A 120 7.85 -4.06 11.32
CA TYR A 120 9.07 -3.54 11.92
C TYR A 120 9.45 -4.30 13.21
N PRO A 121 10.75 -4.60 13.45
CA PRO A 121 11.92 -4.28 12.62
C PRO A 121 12.25 -5.34 11.55
N VAL A 122 11.39 -6.36 11.42
CA VAL A 122 11.60 -7.48 10.50
C VAL A 122 10.42 -7.58 9.55
N TYR A 123 10.73 -7.74 8.26
CA TYR A 123 9.78 -7.90 7.16
C TYR A 123 10.21 -9.08 6.29
N THR A 124 9.25 -9.80 5.71
CA THR A 124 9.54 -10.80 4.67
C THR A 124 8.97 -10.35 3.34
N THR A 125 9.78 -10.35 2.29
CA THR A 125 9.36 -9.90 0.95
C THR A 125 8.15 -10.67 0.46
N GLY A 126 7.25 -9.95 -0.21
CA GLY A 126 6.00 -10.47 -0.74
C GLY A 126 5.39 -9.50 -1.74
N SER A 127 4.26 -9.88 -2.32
CA SER A 127 3.51 -9.05 -3.28
C SER A 127 4.41 -8.46 -4.38
N GLU A 128 4.45 -7.14 -4.55
CA GLU A 128 5.26 -6.42 -5.55
C GLU A 128 6.77 -6.44 -5.22
N ALA A 129 7.13 -6.56 -3.94
CA ALA A 129 8.51 -6.71 -3.48
C ALA A 129 8.99 -8.17 -3.49
N SER A 130 8.14 -9.13 -3.88
CA SER A 130 8.49 -10.55 -3.97
C SER A 130 9.68 -10.78 -4.89
N VAL A 131 10.55 -11.73 -4.55
CA VAL A 131 11.70 -12.14 -5.38
C VAL A 131 11.28 -12.53 -6.79
N LYS A 132 10.09 -13.14 -6.96
CA LYS A 132 9.58 -13.53 -8.28
C LYS A 132 9.17 -12.35 -9.17
N ARG A 133 8.98 -11.16 -8.59
CA ARG A 133 8.57 -9.93 -9.29
C ARG A 133 9.76 -9.05 -9.70
N ARG A 134 10.97 -9.33 -9.20
CA ARG A 134 12.16 -8.48 -9.39
C ARG A 134 12.63 -8.32 -10.83
N GLY A 135 12.26 -9.25 -11.72
CA GLY A 135 12.85 -9.34 -13.05
C GLY A 135 14.35 -9.60 -12.98
N ALA A 136 15.16 -8.72 -13.58
CA ALA A 136 16.62 -8.81 -13.56
C ALA A 136 17.27 -8.06 -12.37
N SER A 137 16.49 -7.32 -11.57
CA SER A 137 16.99 -6.54 -10.44
C SER A 137 17.72 -7.42 -9.42
N THR A 138 18.85 -6.92 -8.91
CA THR A 138 19.62 -7.57 -7.84
C THR A 138 19.69 -6.73 -6.58
N ARG A 139 18.99 -5.59 -6.51
CA ARG A 139 19.04 -4.69 -5.35
C ARG A 139 17.63 -4.43 -4.84
N LEU A 140 17.44 -4.65 -3.54
CA LEU A 140 16.21 -4.33 -2.84
C LEU A 140 16.34 -2.95 -2.20
N CYS A 141 15.39 -2.07 -2.45
CA CYS A 141 15.39 -0.69 -2.02
C CYS A 141 14.24 -0.39 -1.06
N VAL A 142 14.46 0.59 -0.18
CA VAL A 142 13.47 1.09 0.77
C VAL A 142 13.46 2.62 0.80
N THR A 143 12.27 3.19 0.97
CA THR A 143 12.06 4.62 1.27
C THR A 143 10.83 4.80 2.16
N ALA A 144 10.64 5.99 2.72
CA ALA A 144 9.49 6.29 3.58
C ALA A 144 8.31 6.83 2.77
N GLY A 145 7.13 6.24 2.97
CA GLY A 145 5.86 6.71 2.43
C GLY A 145 5.01 7.37 3.52
N ASP A 146 4.18 8.34 3.14
CA ASP A 146 3.17 8.94 4.01
C ASP A 146 1.87 8.13 4.02
N ARG A 147 0.82 8.62 4.68
CA ARG A 147 -0.49 7.96 4.77
C ARG A 147 -1.19 7.76 3.42
N ASN A 148 -0.84 8.56 2.41
CA ASN A 148 -1.41 8.50 1.07
C ASN A 148 -0.61 7.58 0.15
N HIS A 149 0.44 6.93 0.67
CA HIS A 149 1.45 6.22 -0.12
C HIS A 149 2.22 7.14 -1.08
N ASP A 150 2.39 8.40 -0.71
CA ASP A 150 3.31 9.31 -1.37
C ASP A 150 4.69 9.20 -0.71
N VAL A 151 5.76 9.16 -1.51
CA VAL A 151 7.14 9.11 -1.00
C VAL A 151 7.50 10.46 -0.39
N ILE A 152 7.83 10.47 0.90
CA ILE A 152 8.03 11.71 1.67
C ILE A 152 9.23 12.51 1.16
N ASP A 153 10.35 11.83 0.91
CA ASP A 153 11.56 12.42 0.34
C ASP A 153 12.27 11.37 -0.52
N SER A 154 12.25 11.55 -1.83
CA SER A 154 12.84 10.61 -2.79
C SER A 154 14.37 10.60 -2.77
N LYS A 155 15.02 11.51 -2.05
CA LYS A 155 16.47 11.49 -1.80
C LYS A 155 16.84 10.66 -0.57
N LEU A 156 15.86 10.33 0.28
CA LEU A 156 16.04 9.47 1.46
C LEU A 156 15.59 8.04 1.14
N PHE A 157 16.49 7.30 0.51
CA PHE A 157 16.31 5.88 0.23
C PHE A 157 17.60 5.11 0.50
N GLN A 158 17.48 3.80 0.64
CA GLN A 158 18.63 2.91 0.67
C GLN A 158 18.33 1.68 -0.18
N CYS A 159 19.32 1.22 -0.92
CA CYS A 159 19.29 -0.06 -1.61
C CYS A 159 20.38 -0.99 -1.08
N PHE A 160 20.05 -2.27 -0.93
CA PHE A 160 20.97 -3.33 -0.53
C PHE A 160 21.15 -4.31 -1.69
N ASP A 161 22.39 -4.68 -2.01
CA ASP A 161 22.67 -5.71 -3.02
C ASP A 161 22.39 -7.09 -2.43
N VAL A 162 21.48 -7.82 -3.08
CA VAL A 162 21.03 -9.14 -2.65
C VAL A 162 21.40 -10.21 -3.67
N LYS A 163 22.25 -9.92 -4.65
CA LYS A 163 22.62 -10.85 -5.73
C LYS A 163 22.98 -12.26 -5.24
N ASP A 164 23.72 -12.36 -4.14
CA ASP A 164 24.18 -13.64 -3.58
C ASP A 164 23.09 -14.40 -2.80
N LEU A 165 21.90 -13.79 -2.64
CA LEU A 165 20.75 -14.35 -1.93
C LEU A 165 19.62 -14.78 -2.87
N LEU A 166 19.69 -14.46 -4.18
CA LEU A 166 18.63 -14.68 -5.18
C LEU A 166 18.69 -16.08 -5.81
#